data_AF-B0XKA6-F1
#
_entry.id   AF-B0XKA6-F1
#
_cell.length_a   1.000
_cell.length_b   1.000
_cell.length_c   1.000
_cell.angle_alpha   90.00
_cell.angle_beta   90.00
_cell.angle_gamma   90.00
#
_symmetry.space_group_name_H-M   'P 1'
#
loop_
_entity.id
_entity.type
_entity.pdbx_description
1 polymer ?
#
loop_
_entity_poly.entity_id
_entity_poly.type
_entity_poly.pdbx_seq_one_letter_code
_entity_poly.pdbx_strand_id
1 'polypeptide(L)'
;MIFATAVLAIIVVALSGHTESAYENSFDATKGCLQYNSQYGYEFANPYFSTGAFRNVRKGPDNSTEFRFGMLGDYNAIFRLSPVEYPYDNTQMCEIDLFNWHSNVCEVRRFVRTSPSEITNFKQLMVRSGRGKMSRIEPFMFTLAIYPDGSATLTKDGATYPFLEFQDTTISFSLSAGRYQTGVRLLSGWAGTKTDVRRYVRTSPSEMINYSMFKIQSSYGLLSQFDPLMFTLTIYSNGSVKLAKDGDKYPFFEFQDSTLSFKYIGFLTEGCLQYNSKGGYYYNHPYFSTAIFKNIHVGPNNVTKLRLGVAAKNDGHVRLAPVKYPYDSTARKRVLSKI
;
A
#
# COMPACT_ATOMS: atom_id res chain seq x y z
N MET A 1 -47.11 -44.82 19.33
CA MET A 1 -47.05 -43.49 18.67
C MET A 1 -46.01 -42.58 19.34
N ILE A 2 -44.72 -42.97 19.42
CA ILE A 2 -43.63 -42.11 19.93
C ILE A 2 -42.32 -42.40 19.15
N PHE A 3 -42.40 -42.57 17.83
CA PHE A 3 -41.18 -42.76 17.00
C PHE A 3 -41.11 -41.84 15.77
N ALA A 4 -42.13 -41.00 15.54
CA ALA A 4 -42.16 -40.09 14.39
C ALA A 4 -41.66 -38.67 14.70
N THR A 5 -41.46 -38.30 15.97
CA THR A 5 -41.11 -36.93 16.36
C THR A 5 -39.61 -36.68 16.55
N ALA A 6 -38.77 -37.72 16.70
CA ALA A 6 -37.33 -37.53 16.90
C ALA A 6 -36.55 -37.27 15.59
N VAL A 7 -37.09 -37.69 14.43
CA VAL A 7 -36.41 -37.54 13.13
C VAL A 7 -36.58 -36.12 12.57
N LEU A 8 -37.67 -35.44 12.90
CA LEU A 8 -37.94 -34.08 12.39
C LEU A 8 -37.06 -33.02 13.06
N ALA A 9 -36.66 -33.22 14.32
CA ALA A 9 -35.81 -32.27 15.06
C ALA A 9 -34.34 -32.29 14.58
N ILE A 10 -33.87 -33.41 14.03
CA ILE A 10 -32.49 -33.53 13.53
C ILE A 10 -32.32 -32.91 12.14
N ILE A 11 -33.38 -32.91 11.32
CA ILE A 11 -33.34 -32.29 9.98
C ILE A 11 -33.35 -30.75 10.07
N VAL A 12 -33.99 -30.17 11.09
CA VAL A 12 -34.03 -28.70 11.24
C VAL A 12 -32.70 -28.12 11.74
N VAL A 13 -31.97 -28.83 12.61
CA VAL A 13 -30.66 -28.36 13.10
C VAL A 13 -29.55 -28.49 12.04
N ALA A 14 -29.69 -29.40 11.08
CA ALA A 14 -28.75 -29.56 9.97
C ALA A 14 -28.91 -28.49 8.86
N LEU A 15 -30.04 -27.77 8.81
CA LEU A 15 -30.33 -26.75 7.78
C LEU A 15 -30.16 -25.31 8.28
N SER A 16 -30.03 -25.08 9.59
CA SER A 16 -29.69 -23.77 10.18
C SER A 16 -28.19 -23.57 10.38
N GLY A 17 -27.37 -24.55 9.99
CA GLY A 17 -25.96 -24.34 9.69
C GLY A 17 -25.81 -23.60 8.37
N HIS A 18 -26.37 -22.40 8.26
CA HIS A 18 -25.76 -21.40 7.40
C HIS A 18 -24.37 -21.20 7.99
N THR A 19 -23.42 -22.00 7.50
CA THR A 19 -22.09 -21.47 7.29
C THR A 19 -22.32 -20.09 6.72
N GLU A 20 -21.82 -19.06 7.40
CA GLU A 20 -21.42 -17.88 6.68
C GLU A 20 -20.52 -18.43 5.58
N SER A 21 -21.10 -18.62 4.40
CA SER A 21 -20.37 -18.49 3.16
C SER A 21 -19.70 -17.15 3.36
N ALA A 22 -18.44 -17.18 3.80
CA ALA A 22 -17.54 -16.08 3.64
C ALA A 22 -17.83 -15.63 2.22
N TYR A 23 -18.44 -14.47 2.07
CA TYR A 23 -18.65 -13.90 0.76
C TYR A 23 -17.23 -13.80 0.21
N GLU A 24 -16.83 -14.78 -0.60
CA GLU A 24 -15.58 -14.74 -1.32
C GLU A 24 -15.76 -13.58 -2.30
N ASN A 25 -15.38 -12.41 -1.82
CA ASN A 25 -15.25 -11.27 -2.67
C ASN A 25 -14.21 -11.66 -3.72
N SER A 26 -14.61 -11.58 -4.99
CA SER A 26 -13.73 -11.78 -6.16
C SER A 26 -12.40 -11.00 -6.09
N PHE A 27 -12.27 -10.05 -5.16
CA PHE A 27 -10.99 -9.49 -4.72
C PHE A 27 -9.93 -10.53 -4.33
N ASP A 28 -10.29 -11.73 -3.87
CA ASP A 28 -9.32 -12.81 -3.65
C ASP A 28 -8.67 -13.32 -4.95
N ALA A 29 -9.30 -13.09 -6.11
CA ALA A 29 -8.66 -13.32 -7.42
C ALA A 29 -7.50 -12.33 -7.68
N THR A 30 -7.41 -11.25 -6.91
CA THR A 30 -6.31 -10.26 -6.95
C THR A 30 -5.26 -10.48 -5.87
N LYS A 31 -5.10 -11.71 -5.38
CA LYS A 31 -4.03 -12.12 -4.45
C LYS A 31 -2.69 -11.49 -4.89
N GLY A 32 -2.24 -10.41 -4.23
CA GLY A 32 -0.97 -9.72 -4.52
C GLY A 32 -1.05 -8.28 -5.00
N CYS A 33 -2.25 -7.74 -5.17
CA CYS A 33 -2.44 -6.33 -5.49
C CYS A 33 -2.35 -5.46 -4.23
N LEU A 34 -1.80 -4.25 -4.38
CA LEU A 34 -1.90 -3.20 -3.35
C LEU A 34 -3.34 -2.67 -3.38
N GLN A 35 -4.06 -2.81 -2.28
CA GLN A 35 -5.43 -2.30 -2.15
C GLN A 35 -5.39 -0.95 -1.43
N TYR A 36 -6.08 0.04 -1.99
CA TYR A 36 -6.19 1.37 -1.42
C TYR A 36 -7.66 1.78 -1.38
N ASN A 37 -8.09 2.34 -0.26
CA ASN A 37 -9.43 2.89 -0.10
C ASN A 37 -9.31 4.38 0.23
N SER A 38 -9.80 5.24 -0.66
CA SER A 38 -9.98 6.66 -0.35
C SER A 38 -11.31 6.86 0.37
N GLN A 39 -11.27 6.99 1.69
CA GLN A 39 -12.47 7.27 2.49
C GLN A 39 -13.01 8.70 2.26
N TYR A 40 -12.22 9.58 1.67
CA TYR A 40 -12.53 11.00 1.51
C TYR A 40 -12.90 11.32 0.05
N GLY A 41 -13.93 12.14 -0.16
CA GLY A 41 -14.48 12.46 -1.49
C GLY A 41 -13.51 13.19 -2.44
N TYR A 42 -14.02 13.54 -3.63
CA TYR A 42 -13.24 14.11 -4.74
C TYR A 42 -12.39 15.34 -4.37
N GLU A 43 -12.94 16.21 -3.52
CA GLU A 43 -12.40 17.52 -3.12
C GLU A 43 -11.48 17.46 -1.90
N PHE A 44 -11.19 16.27 -1.38
CA PHE A 44 -10.31 16.09 -0.22
C PHE A 44 -8.86 15.83 -0.64
N ALA A 45 -7.96 16.12 0.29
CA ALA A 45 -6.54 15.83 0.16
C ALA A 45 -6.31 14.30 0.19
N ASN A 46 -6.37 13.67 -0.97
CA ASN A 46 -6.16 12.24 -1.13
C ASN A 46 -4.64 11.92 -1.13
N PRO A 47 -4.22 10.78 -0.54
CA PRO A 47 -2.83 10.35 -0.60
C PRO A 47 -2.47 9.93 -2.03
N TYR A 48 -1.31 10.37 -2.52
CA TYR A 48 -0.73 9.90 -3.77
C TYR A 48 0.33 8.84 -3.48
N PHE A 49 0.38 7.81 -4.31
CA PHE A 49 1.35 6.73 -4.15
C PHE A 49 2.34 6.76 -5.31
N SER A 50 3.62 6.55 -4.99
CA SER A 50 4.64 6.47 -6.03
C SER A 50 4.41 5.22 -6.88
N THR A 51 4.34 5.41 -8.20
CA THR A 51 4.27 4.34 -9.19
C THR A 51 5.48 3.40 -9.16
N GLY A 52 6.64 3.87 -8.70
CA GLY A 52 7.82 3.02 -8.49
C GLY A 52 7.65 1.96 -7.38
N ALA A 53 6.62 2.09 -6.54
CA ALA A 53 6.30 1.09 -5.53
C ALA A 53 5.35 -0.01 -6.05
N PHE A 54 4.80 0.15 -7.26
CA PHE A 54 3.78 -0.75 -7.78
C PHE A 54 4.45 -1.99 -8.38
N ARG A 55 3.91 -3.17 -8.02
CA ARG A 55 4.43 -4.47 -8.50
C ARG A 55 3.82 -4.92 -9.81
N ASN A 56 2.67 -4.37 -10.18
CA ASN A 56 1.96 -4.64 -11.44
C ASN A 56 2.31 -3.59 -12.50
N VAL A 57 3.58 -3.19 -12.55
CA VAL A 57 4.13 -2.30 -13.57
C VAL A 57 5.13 -3.10 -14.37
N ARG A 58 4.98 -3.11 -15.68
CA ARG A 58 5.92 -3.77 -16.58
C ARG A 58 6.26 -2.87 -17.75
N LYS A 59 7.32 -3.24 -18.46
CA LYS A 59 7.60 -2.70 -19.78
C LYS A 59 6.89 -3.53 -20.84
N GLY A 60 6.15 -2.85 -21.70
CA GLY A 60 5.52 -3.44 -22.87
C GLY A 60 6.53 -3.69 -24.01
N PRO A 61 6.15 -4.45 -25.05
CA PRO A 61 7.02 -4.76 -26.20
C PRO A 61 7.50 -3.52 -26.98
N ASP A 62 6.71 -2.45 -26.93
CA ASP A 62 6.91 -1.14 -27.55
C ASP A 62 7.59 -0.13 -26.61
N ASN A 63 8.22 -0.62 -25.53
CA ASN A 63 8.82 0.18 -24.47
C ASN A 63 7.81 1.06 -23.68
N SER A 64 6.51 0.80 -23.84
CA SER A 64 5.48 1.38 -22.98
C SER A 64 5.68 0.99 -21.52
N THR A 65 5.18 1.83 -20.62
CA THR A 65 5.05 1.52 -19.20
C THR A 65 3.60 1.12 -18.95
N GLU A 66 3.38 -0.15 -18.63
CA GLU A 66 2.06 -0.72 -18.48
C GLU A 66 1.72 -0.95 -17.01
N PHE A 67 0.58 -0.42 -16.58
CA PHE A 67 0.01 -0.59 -15.25
C PHE A 67 -1.28 -1.39 -15.36
N ARG A 68 -1.43 -2.46 -14.56
CA ARG A 68 -2.71 -3.15 -14.41
C ARG A 68 -3.43 -2.70 -13.15
N PHE A 69 -4.65 -2.20 -13.31
CA PHE A 69 -5.49 -1.66 -12.26
C PHE A 69 -6.75 -2.50 -12.06
N GLY A 70 -7.28 -2.48 -10.84
CA GLY A 70 -8.62 -2.90 -10.51
C GLY A 70 -9.28 -1.82 -9.66
N MET A 71 -10.42 -1.29 -10.10
CA MET A 71 -11.10 -0.20 -9.41
C MET A 71 -12.50 -0.62 -9.01
N LEU A 72 -12.89 -0.32 -7.77
CA LEU A 72 -14.26 -0.42 -7.27
C LEU A 72 -14.86 0.98 -7.16
N GLY A 73 -16.16 1.08 -7.34
CA GLY A 73 -16.88 2.32 -7.17
C GLY A 73 -18.38 2.13 -7.25
N ASP A 74 -19.11 3.00 -6.56
CA ASP A 74 -20.57 2.98 -6.55
C ASP A 74 -21.16 3.51 -7.85
N TYR A 75 -20.47 4.48 -8.47
CA TYR A 75 -20.96 5.23 -9.62
C TYR A 75 -19.86 5.37 -10.67
N ASN A 76 -18.79 6.08 -10.34
CA ASN A 76 -17.65 6.31 -11.20
C ASN A 76 -16.34 5.91 -10.51
N ALA A 77 -15.27 5.82 -11.30
CA ALA A 77 -13.91 5.58 -10.82
C ALA A 77 -13.00 6.69 -11.29
N ILE A 78 -12.38 7.39 -10.35
CA ILE A 78 -11.44 8.47 -10.65
C ILE A 78 -10.08 8.08 -10.14
N PHE A 79 -9.06 8.18 -11.01
CA PHE A 79 -7.67 8.12 -10.58
C PHE A 79 -6.86 9.24 -11.22
N ARG A 80 -5.82 9.65 -10.49
CA ARG A 80 -5.02 10.83 -10.82
C ARG A 80 -3.56 10.44 -10.92
N LEU A 81 -2.91 10.93 -11.96
CA LEU A 81 -1.48 10.86 -12.17
C LEU A 81 -0.90 12.24 -11.85
N SER A 82 0.08 12.24 -10.95
CA SER A 82 0.77 13.44 -10.50
C SER A 82 2.28 13.20 -10.51
N PRO A 83 3.09 14.22 -10.86
CA PRO A 83 4.54 14.14 -10.72
C PRO A 83 5.02 14.15 -9.26
N VAL A 84 4.16 14.55 -8.30
CA VAL A 84 4.51 14.70 -6.87
C VAL A 84 3.44 14.09 -5.95
N GLU A 85 3.86 13.75 -4.72
CA GLU A 85 3.00 13.13 -3.70
C GLU A 85 1.96 14.11 -3.11
N TYR A 86 2.22 15.42 -3.20
CA TYR A 86 1.37 16.49 -2.67
C TYR A 86 1.08 17.54 -3.76
N PRO A 87 0.15 17.27 -4.69
CA PRO A 87 -0.10 18.15 -5.84
C PRO A 87 -1.07 19.28 -5.52
N TYR A 88 -0.84 20.00 -4.42
CA TYR A 88 -1.68 21.12 -3.97
C TYR A 88 -0.92 22.44 -3.98
N ASP A 89 0.14 22.52 -4.78
CA ASP A 89 0.90 23.74 -5.01
C ASP A 89 1.16 23.86 -6.51
N ASN A 90 0.19 24.43 -7.21
CA ASN A 90 0.22 24.71 -8.65
C ASN A 90 0.71 23.52 -9.51
N THR A 91 0.30 22.31 -9.14
CA THR A 91 0.81 21.10 -9.78
C THR A 91 -0.08 20.70 -10.94
N GLN A 92 0.51 20.55 -12.13
CA GLN A 92 -0.20 19.98 -13.26
C GLN A 92 -0.43 18.48 -13.06
N MET A 93 -1.66 18.03 -13.27
CA MET A 93 -2.07 16.64 -13.13
C MET A 93 -2.80 16.15 -14.37
N CYS A 94 -2.80 14.83 -14.55
CA CYS A 94 -3.72 14.13 -15.43
C CYS A 94 -4.71 13.33 -14.58
N GLU A 95 -5.99 13.43 -14.91
CA GLU A 95 -7.06 12.67 -14.25
C GLU A 95 -7.84 11.89 -15.29
N ILE A 96 -8.17 10.66 -14.92
CA ILE A 96 -8.98 9.77 -15.71
C ILE A 96 -10.23 9.46 -14.89
N ASP A 97 -11.38 9.84 -15.42
CA ASP A 97 -12.71 9.61 -14.83
C ASP A 97 -13.43 8.56 -15.68
N LEU A 98 -13.67 7.39 -15.10
CA LEU A 98 -14.31 6.25 -15.74
C LEU A 98 -15.77 6.20 -15.34
N PHE A 99 -16.65 6.13 -16.34
CA PHE A 99 -18.10 6.04 -16.16
C PHE A 99 -18.65 7.18 -15.30
N ASN A 100 -18.34 8.43 -15.67
CA ASN A 100 -18.78 9.62 -14.97
C ASN A 100 -20.27 9.53 -14.60
N TRP A 101 -20.59 9.79 -13.34
CA TRP A 101 -21.89 9.48 -12.79
C TRP A 101 -23.06 10.27 -13.40
N HIS A 102 -22.81 11.43 -14.01
CA HIS A 102 -23.85 12.22 -14.67
C HIS A 102 -24.04 11.88 -16.14
N SER A 103 -22.92 11.72 -16.86
CA SER A 103 -22.91 11.66 -18.33
C SER A 103 -22.62 10.27 -18.87
N ASN A 104 -22.25 9.33 -18.01
CA ASN A 104 -21.82 7.98 -18.35
C ASN A 104 -20.76 7.98 -19.47
N VAL A 105 -19.78 8.88 -19.36
CA VAL A 105 -18.62 8.96 -20.25
C VAL A 105 -17.36 8.56 -19.50
N CYS A 106 -16.36 8.09 -20.24
CA CYS A 106 -14.98 8.07 -19.76
C CYS A 106 -14.29 9.34 -20.28
N GLU A 107 -13.68 10.09 -19.37
CA GLU A 107 -12.99 11.33 -19.66
C GLU A 107 -11.52 11.24 -19.22
N VAL A 108 -10.63 11.81 -20.04
CA VAL A 108 -9.27 12.15 -19.64
C VAL A 108 -9.14 13.65 -19.67
N ARG A 109 -8.62 14.21 -18.59
CA ARG A 109 -8.48 15.64 -18.42
C ARG A 109 -7.15 16.00 -17.78
N ARG A 110 -6.67 17.19 -18.12
CA ARG A 110 -5.50 17.83 -17.54
C ARG A 110 -5.94 19.09 -16.83
N PHE A 111 -5.37 19.36 -15.67
CA PHE A 111 -5.59 20.60 -14.95
C PHE A 111 -4.42 20.88 -14.01
N VAL A 112 -4.34 22.11 -13.51
CA VAL A 112 -3.45 22.50 -12.43
C VAL A 112 -4.25 22.48 -11.13
N ARG A 113 -3.68 21.88 -10.09
CA ARG A 113 -4.30 21.81 -8.76
C ARG A 113 -3.52 22.69 -7.79
N THR A 114 -4.22 23.67 -7.22
CA THR A 114 -3.70 24.69 -6.29
C THR A 114 -4.12 24.42 -4.85
N SER A 115 -5.17 23.62 -4.65
CA SER A 115 -5.62 23.12 -3.35
C SER A 115 -6.47 21.85 -3.53
N PRO A 116 -6.86 21.13 -2.46
CA PRO A 116 -7.67 19.93 -2.59
C PRO A 116 -9.01 20.11 -3.33
N SER A 117 -9.62 21.29 -3.21
CA SER A 117 -10.92 21.63 -3.81
C SER A 117 -10.83 22.53 -5.03
N GLU A 118 -9.64 23.06 -5.35
CA GLU A 118 -9.47 24.04 -6.43
C GLU A 118 -8.67 23.47 -7.60
N ILE A 119 -9.19 23.69 -8.81
CA ILE A 119 -8.54 23.34 -10.06
C ILE A 119 -8.55 24.54 -11.01
N THR A 120 -7.48 24.71 -11.77
CA THR A 120 -7.33 25.75 -12.79
C THR A 120 -6.78 25.13 -14.07
N ASN A 121 -6.78 25.89 -15.17
CA ASN A 121 -6.21 25.44 -16.46
C ASN A 121 -6.76 24.09 -16.94
N PHE A 122 -8.07 23.90 -16.79
CA PHE A 122 -8.75 22.68 -17.20
C PHE A 122 -8.68 22.49 -18.72
N LYS A 123 -8.28 21.30 -19.14
CA LYS A 123 -8.25 20.87 -20.53
C LYS A 123 -8.73 19.44 -20.64
N GLN A 124 -9.83 19.23 -21.35
CA GLN A 124 -10.29 17.91 -21.73
C GLN A 124 -9.39 17.36 -22.84
N LEU A 125 -8.81 16.17 -22.63
CA LEU A 125 -7.92 15.50 -23.58
C LEU A 125 -8.65 14.45 -24.41
N MET A 126 -9.60 13.75 -23.80
CA MET A 126 -10.38 12.71 -24.47
C MET A 126 -11.71 12.52 -23.76
N VAL A 127 -12.79 12.32 -24.52
CA VAL A 127 -14.08 11.88 -24.00
C VAL A 127 -14.64 10.81 -24.91
N ARG A 128 -15.13 9.73 -24.30
CA ARG A 128 -15.78 8.62 -25.01
C ARG A 128 -16.99 8.15 -24.22
N SER A 129 -18.07 7.78 -24.90
CA SER A 129 -19.23 7.17 -24.23
C SER A 129 -18.80 5.91 -23.47
N GLY A 130 -19.13 5.87 -22.17
CA GLY A 130 -18.89 4.75 -21.30
C GLY A 130 -19.95 3.67 -21.52
N ARG A 131 -19.63 2.62 -22.29
CA ARG A 131 -20.45 1.40 -22.29
C ARG A 131 -19.99 0.51 -21.12
N GLY A 132 -20.36 0.89 -19.90
CA GLY A 132 -20.03 0.13 -18.69
C GLY A 132 -20.58 0.80 -17.42
N LYS A 133 -20.32 0.20 -16.27
CA LYS A 133 -20.64 0.73 -14.94
C LYS A 133 -19.59 0.26 -13.95
N MET A 134 -19.34 1.05 -12.92
CA MET A 134 -18.59 0.58 -11.77
C MET A 134 -19.44 -0.37 -10.92
N SER A 135 -18.77 -1.21 -10.13
CA SER A 135 -19.40 -2.09 -9.16
C SER A 135 -18.72 -1.92 -7.81
N ARG A 136 -19.49 -2.10 -6.73
CA ARG A 136 -18.99 -2.10 -5.34
C ARG A 136 -18.31 -3.40 -4.93
N ILE A 137 -18.56 -4.47 -5.70
CA ILE A 137 -18.17 -5.84 -5.36
C ILE A 137 -17.35 -6.53 -6.45
N GLU A 138 -17.36 -6.00 -7.67
CA GLU A 138 -16.58 -6.52 -8.80
C GLU A 138 -15.66 -5.42 -9.34
N PRO A 139 -14.34 -5.59 -9.26
CA PRO A 139 -13.42 -4.57 -9.74
C PRO A 139 -13.48 -4.45 -11.25
N PHE A 140 -13.55 -3.22 -11.75
CA PHE A 140 -13.30 -2.93 -13.15
C PHE A 140 -11.79 -3.06 -13.41
N MET A 141 -11.40 -4.15 -14.04
CA MET A 141 -10.00 -4.48 -14.34
C MET A 141 -9.59 -3.93 -15.71
N PHE A 142 -8.48 -3.20 -15.75
CA PHE A 142 -7.93 -2.65 -16.99
C PHE A 142 -6.42 -2.43 -16.92
N THR A 143 -5.79 -2.34 -18.09
CA THR A 143 -4.40 -1.96 -18.25
C THR A 143 -4.32 -0.56 -18.81
N LEU A 144 -3.52 0.31 -18.18
CA LEU A 144 -3.07 1.59 -18.71
C LEU A 144 -1.67 1.41 -19.28
N ALA A 145 -1.51 1.56 -20.60
CA ALA A 145 -0.21 1.57 -21.25
C ALA A 145 0.14 3.01 -21.63
N ILE A 146 1.36 3.45 -21.30
CA ILE A 146 1.86 4.79 -21.62
C ILE A 146 3.15 4.66 -22.41
N TYR A 147 3.15 5.22 -23.60
CA TYR A 147 4.17 5.03 -24.62
C TYR A 147 5.22 6.14 -24.58
N PRO A 148 6.44 5.91 -25.09
CA PRO A 148 7.52 6.90 -25.07
C PRO A 148 7.19 8.22 -25.78
N ASP A 149 6.29 8.19 -26.76
CA ASP A 149 5.85 9.38 -27.50
C ASP A 149 4.79 10.19 -26.74
N GLY A 150 4.33 9.72 -25.58
CA GLY A 150 3.27 10.33 -24.78
C GLY A 150 1.86 9.85 -25.16
N SER A 151 1.72 8.93 -26.11
CA SER A 151 0.43 8.27 -26.33
C SER A 151 0.11 7.36 -25.13
N ALA A 152 -1.17 7.11 -24.89
CA ALA A 152 -1.62 6.27 -23.80
C ALA A 152 -2.93 5.57 -24.16
N THR A 153 -3.07 4.33 -23.70
CA THR A 153 -4.24 3.49 -23.95
C THR A 153 -4.76 2.87 -22.66
N LEU A 154 -6.08 2.72 -22.56
CA LEU A 154 -6.74 1.94 -21.52
C LEU A 154 -7.48 0.77 -22.17
N THR A 155 -7.09 -0.44 -21.78
CA THR A 155 -7.64 -1.69 -22.31
C THR A 155 -8.24 -2.50 -21.17
N LYS A 156 -9.53 -2.84 -21.27
CA LYS A 156 -10.20 -3.69 -20.28
C LYS A 156 -9.56 -5.08 -20.31
N ASP A 157 -9.40 -5.71 -19.15
CA ASP A 157 -8.89 -7.08 -19.09
C ASP A 157 -9.74 -8.02 -19.95
N GLY A 158 -9.07 -8.85 -20.76
CA GLY A 158 -9.72 -9.76 -21.71
C GLY A 158 -10.20 -9.11 -23.01
N ALA A 159 -10.14 -7.78 -23.14
CA ALA A 159 -10.44 -7.10 -24.40
C ALA A 159 -9.19 -7.03 -25.31
N THR A 160 -9.43 -7.08 -26.61
CA THR A 160 -8.36 -7.00 -27.63
C THR A 160 -8.04 -5.55 -28.03
N TYR A 161 -8.98 -4.63 -27.80
CA TYR A 161 -8.85 -3.23 -28.21
C TYR A 161 -9.03 -2.28 -27.03
N PRO A 162 -8.32 -1.14 -27.01
CA PRO A 162 -8.49 -0.14 -25.98
C PRO A 162 -9.87 0.48 -26.05
N PHE A 163 -10.46 0.70 -24.88
CA PHE A 163 -11.71 1.47 -24.78
C PHE A 163 -11.43 2.96 -24.63
N LEU A 164 -10.20 3.38 -24.33
CA LEU A 164 -9.83 4.79 -24.33
C LEU A 164 -8.39 4.96 -24.81
N GLU A 165 -8.16 5.97 -25.64
CA GLU A 165 -6.87 6.29 -26.25
C GLU A 165 -6.68 7.80 -26.23
N PHE A 166 -5.51 8.30 -25.81
CA PHE A 166 -5.25 9.72 -25.71
C PHE A 166 -3.75 10.04 -25.83
N GLN A 167 -3.43 11.32 -26.04
CA GLN A 167 -2.07 11.82 -26.12
C GLN A 167 -1.79 12.79 -24.96
N ASP A 168 -0.78 12.49 -24.15
CA ASP A 168 -0.28 13.35 -23.09
C ASP A 168 1.24 13.20 -22.88
N THR A 169 2.02 14.08 -23.50
CA THR A 169 3.49 14.13 -23.37
C THR A 169 3.98 14.58 -21.99
N THR A 170 3.09 15.01 -21.09
CA THR A 170 3.45 15.51 -19.76
C THR A 170 3.44 14.39 -18.72
N ILE A 171 2.81 13.24 -19.03
CA ILE A 171 2.88 12.06 -18.20
C ILE A 171 4.26 11.41 -18.40
N SER A 172 5.08 11.45 -17.36
CA SER A 172 6.37 10.78 -17.34
C SER A 172 6.54 10.02 -16.03
N PHE A 173 7.24 8.89 -16.09
CA PHE A 173 7.59 8.12 -14.91
C PHE A 173 9.12 8.03 -14.84
N SER A 174 9.69 8.55 -13.77
CA SER A 174 11.07 8.27 -13.41
C SER A 174 11.07 7.19 -12.34
N LEU A 175 11.72 6.06 -12.63
CA LEU A 175 12.13 5.11 -11.59
C LEU A 175 13.32 5.74 -10.88
N SER A 176 13.07 6.59 -9.89
CA SER A 176 14.12 7.28 -9.16
C SER A 176 14.76 6.34 -8.14
N ALA A 177 16.08 6.22 -8.22
CA ALA A 177 16.87 5.43 -7.31
C ALA A 177 17.40 6.21 -6.11
N GLY A 178 17.09 5.74 -4.90
CA GLY A 178 17.60 6.27 -3.64
C GLY A 178 18.63 5.35 -2.99
N ARG A 179 19.76 5.90 -2.57
CA ARG A 179 20.85 5.16 -1.91
C ARG A 179 20.43 4.53 -0.57
N TYR A 180 21.04 3.37 -0.29
CA TYR A 180 21.19 2.62 0.97
C TYR A 180 20.70 3.28 2.27
N GLN A 181 19.98 2.54 3.14
CA GLN A 181 20.25 2.42 4.60
C GLN A 181 19.14 1.75 5.46
N THR A 182 19.63 1.11 6.53
CA THR A 182 19.07 0.79 7.87
C THR A 182 17.57 0.49 8.01
N GLY A 183 17.20 -0.79 8.13
CA GLY A 183 15.86 -1.24 8.50
C GLY A 183 15.79 -1.76 9.94
N VAL A 184 14.80 -1.33 10.71
CA VAL A 184 14.54 -1.86 12.08
C VAL A 184 13.30 -2.75 12.11
N ARG A 185 13.44 -4.04 12.46
CA ARG A 185 12.31 -4.98 12.67
C ARG A 185 11.73 -4.75 14.06
N LEU A 186 10.41 -4.75 14.22
CA LEU A 186 9.79 -4.41 15.52
C LEU A 186 8.85 -5.47 16.11
N LEU A 187 8.32 -6.42 15.34
CA LEU A 187 7.31 -7.35 15.84
C LEU A 187 7.45 -8.76 15.27
N SER A 188 7.02 -9.72 16.12
CA SER A 188 6.71 -11.14 15.88
C SER A 188 7.36 -11.80 14.65
N GLY A 189 8.39 -12.58 14.93
CA GLY A 189 8.91 -13.60 14.03
C GLY A 189 8.80 -15.00 14.61
N TRP A 190 9.20 -15.97 13.78
CA TRP A 190 9.33 -17.36 14.20
C TRP A 190 8.00 -17.98 14.59
N ALA A 191 7.01 -17.87 13.70
CA ALA A 191 5.67 -18.42 13.88
C ALA A 191 4.97 -17.89 15.15
N GLY A 192 5.07 -16.58 15.39
CA GLY A 192 4.37 -15.94 16.51
C GLY A 192 5.02 -16.09 17.88
N THR A 193 6.19 -16.73 17.99
CA THR A 193 6.76 -17.08 19.30
C THR A 193 7.68 -16.00 19.89
N LYS A 194 8.29 -15.15 19.06
CA LYS A 194 9.28 -14.18 19.52
C LYS A 194 9.13 -12.83 18.83
N THR A 195 9.30 -11.76 19.60
CA THR A 195 9.50 -10.42 19.05
C THR A 195 10.97 -10.08 19.12
N ASP A 196 11.52 -9.57 18.02
CA ASP A 196 12.92 -9.21 17.92
C ASP A 196 13.15 -7.90 17.17
N VAL A 197 14.16 -7.18 17.65
CA VAL A 197 14.64 -5.93 17.06
C VAL A 197 16.01 -6.14 16.47
N ARG A 198 16.10 -5.81 15.18
CA ARG A 198 17.30 -5.98 14.37
C ARG A 198 17.57 -4.73 13.59
N ARG A 199 18.84 -4.39 13.43
CA ARG A 199 19.32 -3.41 12.46
C ARG A 199 20.11 -4.12 11.38
N TYR A 200 19.93 -3.70 10.15
CA TYR A 200 20.71 -4.18 9.02
C TYR A 200 20.66 -3.16 7.89
N VAL A 201 21.64 -3.22 7.01
CA VAL A 201 21.63 -2.51 5.73
C VAL A 201 21.14 -3.47 4.65
N ARG A 202 20.22 -3.03 3.80
CA ARG A 202 19.81 -3.78 2.62
C ARG A 202 20.53 -3.25 1.39
N THR A 203 21.17 -4.16 0.67
CA THR A 203 21.72 -3.91 -0.67
C THR A 203 20.75 -4.38 -1.74
N SER A 204 19.82 -5.29 -1.41
CA SER A 204 18.74 -5.76 -2.26
C SER A 204 17.55 -6.27 -1.39
N PRO A 205 16.38 -6.60 -1.98
CA PRO A 205 15.27 -7.23 -1.24
C PRO A 205 15.61 -8.56 -0.55
N SER A 206 16.59 -9.32 -1.03
CA SER A 206 16.98 -10.60 -0.42
C SER A 206 18.27 -10.52 0.39
N GLU A 207 19.08 -9.48 0.20
CA GLU A 207 20.41 -9.35 0.82
C GLU A 207 20.44 -8.34 1.96
N MET A 208 21.04 -8.76 3.08
CA MET A 208 21.24 -7.96 4.28
C MET A 208 22.71 -8.03 4.71
N ILE A 209 23.30 -6.87 4.98
CA ILE A 209 24.67 -6.73 5.50
C ILE A 209 24.64 -5.91 6.80
N ASN A 210 25.75 -5.92 7.54
CA ASN A 210 25.91 -5.17 8.80
C ASN A 210 24.77 -5.44 9.78
N TYR A 211 24.49 -6.72 9.98
CA TYR A 211 23.41 -7.20 10.82
C TYR A 211 23.75 -7.02 12.31
N SER A 212 22.82 -6.50 13.09
CA SER A 212 22.92 -6.39 14.55
C SER A 212 21.57 -6.70 15.20
N MET A 213 21.55 -7.56 16.20
CA MET A 213 20.35 -7.86 16.98
C MET A 213 20.40 -7.08 18.30
N PHE A 214 19.39 -6.26 18.55
CA PHE A 214 19.29 -5.41 19.74
C PHE A 214 18.64 -6.16 20.90
N LYS A 215 17.52 -6.82 20.62
CA LYS A 215 16.75 -7.54 21.63
C LYS A 215 15.89 -8.61 20.99
N ILE A 216 15.67 -9.70 21.72
CA ILE A 216 14.69 -10.73 21.41
C ILE A 216 13.98 -11.12 22.70
N GLN A 217 12.68 -11.35 22.64
CA GLN A 217 11.90 -11.84 23.78
C GLN A 217 10.72 -12.69 23.31
N SER A 218 10.13 -13.46 24.21
CA SER A 218 8.90 -14.22 23.92
C SER A 218 7.74 -13.27 23.60
N SER A 219 6.95 -13.64 22.60
CA SER A 219 5.71 -12.94 22.23
C SER A 219 4.60 -13.91 21.84
N TYR A 220 4.60 -15.11 22.44
CA TYR A 220 3.57 -16.11 22.19
C TYR A 220 2.17 -15.54 22.42
N GLY A 221 1.28 -15.74 21.45
CA GLY A 221 -0.10 -15.24 21.51
C GLY A 221 -0.24 -13.73 21.39
N LEU A 222 0.82 -13.00 20.99
CA LEU A 222 0.78 -11.55 20.87
C LEU A 222 -0.02 -11.08 19.64
N LEU A 223 -0.07 -11.88 18.58
CA LEU A 223 -0.76 -11.56 17.33
C LEU A 223 -1.98 -12.46 17.12
N SER A 224 -3.01 -11.90 16.50
CA SER A 224 -4.20 -12.60 16.03
C SER A 224 -4.52 -12.16 14.61
N GLN A 225 -5.04 -13.10 13.80
CA GLN A 225 -5.55 -12.79 12.47
C GLN A 225 -6.94 -12.14 12.49
N PHE A 226 -7.63 -12.20 13.64
CA PHE A 226 -8.99 -11.70 13.83
C PHE A 226 -9.05 -10.48 14.75
N ASP A 227 -8.03 -10.29 15.59
CA ASP A 227 -7.98 -9.20 16.55
C ASP A 227 -6.65 -8.43 16.41
N PRO A 228 -6.65 -7.21 15.85
CA PRO A 228 -5.42 -6.46 15.62
C PRO A 228 -4.74 -6.12 16.95
N LEU A 229 -3.44 -6.41 17.05
CA LEU A 229 -2.62 -5.87 18.11
C LEU A 229 -2.49 -4.36 17.90
N MET A 230 -3.21 -3.58 18.70
CA MET A 230 -3.06 -2.14 18.77
C MET A 230 -1.98 -1.78 19.79
N PHE A 231 -0.99 -1.00 19.37
CA PHE A 231 0.11 -0.59 20.23
C PHE A 231 0.67 0.76 19.84
N THR A 232 1.31 1.43 20.79
CA THR A 232 2.03 2.68 20.58
C THR A 232 3.52 2.43 20.62
N LEU A 233 4.20 2.77 19.52
CA LEU A 233 5.65 2.91 19.44
C LEU A 233 6.04 4.32 19.89
N THR A 234 6.80 4.44 20.97
CA THR A 234 7.35 5.70 21.47
C THR A 234 8.85 5.73 21.28
N ILE A 235 9.35 6.74 20.57
CA ILE A 235 10.76 6.98 20.29
C ILE A 235 11.19 8.24 21.04
N TYR A 236 12.11 8.10 21.98
CA TYR A 236 12.66 9.19 22.76
C TYR A 236 13.92 9.75 22.10
N SER A 237 14.19 11.04 22.29
CA SER A 237 15.36 11.74 21.73
C SER A 237 16.69 11.17 22.21
N ASN A 238 16.72 10.52 23.38
CA ASN A 238 17.90 9.83 23.88
C ASN A 238 18.13 8.45 23.22
N GLY A 239 17.29 8.04 22.26
CA GLY A 239 17.35 6.74 21.59
C GLY A 239 16.58 5.61 22.26
N SER A 240 15.91 5.86 23.39
CA SER A 240 15.04 4.85 24.00
C SER A 240 13.82 4.62 23.11
N VAL A 241 13.42 3.36 22.93
CA VAL A 241 12.26 2.99 22.14
C VAL A 241 11.40 2.01 22.93
N LYS A 242 10.10 2.29 23.01
CA LYS A 242 9.13 1.53 23.81
C LYS A 242 7.89 1.19 23.00
N LEU A 243 7.40 -0.05 23.13
CA LEU A 243 6.16 -0.53 22.54
C LEU A 243 5.21 -0.90 23.68
N ALA A 244 4.07 -0.24 23.77
CA ALA A 244 3.02 -0.52 24.76
C ALA A 244 1.72 -0.85 24.03
N LYS A 245 1.01 -1.90 24.45
CA LYS A 245 -0.33 -2.16 23.90
C LYS A 245 -1.26 -1.04 24.33
N ASP A 246 -2.30 -0.81 23.55
CA ASP A 246 -3.34 0.12 23.97
C ASP A 246 -4.01 -0.38 25.26
N GLY A 247 -4.15 0.50 26.24
CA GLY A 247 -4.67 0.16 27.57
C GLY A 247 -3.63 -0.37 28.56
N ASP A 248 -2.47 -0.83 28.10
CA ASP A 248 -1.41 -1.31 29.00
C ASP A 248 -0.67 -0.14 29.64
N LYS A 249 -0.43 -0.25 30.96
CA LYS A 249 0.33 0.74 31.73
C LYS A 249 1.84 0.70 31.44
N TYR A 250 2.36 -0.47 31.10
CA TYR A 250 3.78 -0.72 30.91
C TYR A 250 4.04 -1.22 29.48
N PRO A 251 5.17 -0.83 28.88
CA PRO A 251 5.54 -1.35 27.58
C PRO A 251 5.80 -2.85 27.65
N PHE A 252 5.32 -3.59 26.66
CA PHE A 252 5.63 -5.00 26.55
C PHE A 252 7.02 -5.22 25.93
N PHE A 253 7.56 -4.27 25.15
CA PHE A 253 8.87 -4.36 24.52
C PHE A 253 9.63 -3.02 24.59
N GLU A 254 10.92 -3.06 24.94
CA GLU A 254 11.77 -1.87 25.04
C GLU A 254 13.19 -2.17 24.56
N PHE A 255 13.80 -1.23 23.84
CA PHE A 255 15.20 -1.30 23.40
C PHE A 255 15.83 0.11 23.26
N GLN A 256 17.13 0.15 22.99
CA GLN A 256 17.91 1.39 22.87
C GLN A 256 18.56 1.48 21.48
N ASP A 257 18.27 2.54 20.74
CA ASP A 257 18.83 2.84 19.42
C ASP A 257 18.84 4.37 19.16
N SER A 258 19.99 5.01 19.40
CA SER A 258 20.17 6.46 19.14
C SER A 258 20.26 6.84 17.66
N THR A 259 20.31 5.86 16.75
CA THR A 259 20.45 6.07 15.30
C THR A 259 19.17 5.71 14.54
N LEU A 260 18.11 5.29 15.25
CA LEU A 260 16.85 4.90 14.65
C LEU A 260 16.27 6.08 13.86
N SER A 261 16.06 5.87 12.57
CA SER A 261 15.32 6.81 11.74
C SER A 261 13.92 6.27 11.48
N PHE A 262 12.92 7.10 11.73
CA PHE A 262 11.51 6.82 11.46
C PHE A 262 10.97 7.72 10.34
N LYS A 263 11.81 8.26 9.45
CA LYS A 263 11.33 9.10 8.34
C LYS A 263 10.39 8.35 7.40
N TYR A 264 10.58 7.04 7.28
CA TYR A 264 9.72 6.17 6.51
C TYR A 264 9.38 4.89 7.27
N ILE A 265 8.19 4.36 7.03
CA ILE A 265 7.66 3.15 7.63
C ILE A 265 7.18 2.17 6.55
N GLY A 266 7.55 0.89 6.69
CA GLY A 266 7.11 -0.20 5.82
C GLY A 266 6.43 -1.29 6.64
N PHE A 267 5.37 -1.86 6.10
CA PHE A 267 4.60 -2.94 6.73
C PHE A 267 4.81 -4.24 5.96
N LEU A 268 5.04 -5.33 6.69
CA LEU A 268 5.16 -6.65 6.10
C LEU A 268 4.46 -7.68 6.97
N THR A 269 3.57 -8.41 6.35
CA THR A 269 2.87 -9.53 6.97
C THR A 269 2.80 -10.64 5.93
N GLU A 270 2.95 -11.89 6.32
CA GLU A 270 2.43 -12.98 5.50
C GLU A 270 0.94 -13.15 5.79
N GLY A 271 0.09 -12.83 4.81
CA GLY A 271 -1.33 -13.23 4.82
C GLY A 271 -2.35 -12.29 5.48
N CYS A 272 -2.18 -10.96 5.46
CA CYS A 272 -3.14 -10.01 6.05
C CYS A 272 -3.81 -9.08 5.02
N LEU A 273 -4.89 -8.40 5.42
CA LEU A 273 -5.93 -7.84 4.52
C LEU A 273 -5.99 -6.31 4.38
N GLN A 274 -5.13 -5.50 5.01
CA GLN A 274 -5.20 -4.03 4.86
C GLN A 274 -3.93 -3.34 4.34
N TYR A 275 -2.72 -3.84 4.63
CA TYR A 275 -1.48 -3.37 3.99
C TYR A 275 -0.51 -4.54 3.83
N ASN A 276 -0.74 -5.37 2.82
CA ASN A 276 0.05 -6.57 2.61
C ASN A 276 0.96 -6.45 1.39
N SER A 277 2.25 -6.67 1.64
CA SER A 277 3.20 -7.07 0.62
C SER A 277 3.21 -8.59 0.50
N LYS A 278 2.40 -9.16 -0.40
CA LYS A 278 2.26 -10.63 -0.60
C LYS A 278 3.58 -11.40 -0.79
N GLY A 279 4.68 -10.72 -1.09
CA GLY A 279 5.97 -11.38 -1.28
C GLY A 279 6.49 -12.10 -0.03
N GLY A 280 6.02 -11.76 1.17
CA GLY A 280 6.69 -12.24 2.37
C GLY A 280 8.06 -11.57 2.55
N TYR A 281 8.87 -12.09 3.47
CA TYR A 281 9.99 -11.36 4.09
C TYR A 281 11.09 -10.83 3.15
N TYR A 282 11.30 -11.51 2.01
CA TYR A 282 12.44 -11.34 1.09
C TYR A 282 12.12 -10.51 -0.17
N TYR A 283 11.01 -9.77 -0.20
CA TYR A 283 10.58 -9.04 -1.39
C TYR A 283 10.72 -7.52 -1.21
N ASN A 284 10.44 -6.75 -2.27
CA ASN A 284 10.42 -5.28 -2.19
C ASN A 284 9.16 -4.81 -1.48
N HIS A 285 9.30 -4.01 -0.42
CA HIS A 285 8.16 -3.49 0.35
C HIS A 285 8.06 -1.98 0.21
N PRO A 286 6.87 -1.41 -0.03
CA PRO A 286 6.71 0.03 -0.02
C PRO A 286 7.04 0.58 1.36
N TYR A 287 7.80 1.67 1.38
CA TYR A 287 7.96 2.50 2.55
C TYR A 287 7.21 3.82 2.34
N PHE A 288 6.43 4.18 3.34
CA PHE A 288 5.60 5.38 3.37
C PHE A 288 6.28 6.44 4.21
N SER A 289 6.29 7.70 3.77
CA SER A 289 6.80 8.79 4.60
C SER A 289 5.97 8.87 5.88
N THR A 290 6.61 8.96 7.05
CA THR A 290 5.87 9.08 8.32
C THR A 290 5.13 10.41 8.44
N ALA A 291 5.53 11.43 7.69
CA ALA A 291 4.85 12.73 7.66
C ALA A 291 3.39 12.63 7.17
N ILE A 292 3.02 11.56 6.46
CA ILE A 292 1.67 11.40 5.89
C ILE A 292 0.66 10.85 6.92
N PHE A 293 1.14 10.35 8.06
CA PHE A 293 0.33 9.63 9.04
C PHE A 293 -0.15 10.57 10.15
N LYS A 294 -1.46 10.78 10.22
CA LYS A 294 -2.11 11.63 11.24
C LYS A 294 -1.99 11.08 12.67
N ASN A 295 -1.75 9.78 12.81
CA ASN A 295 -1.56 9.07 14.07
C ASN A 295 -0.11 9.14 14.60
N ILE A 296 0.78 9.89 13.92
CA ILE A 296 2.14 10.15 14.37
C ILE A 296 2.20 11.54 15.01
N HIS A 297 2.61 11.58 16.27
CA HIS A 297 2.68 12.79 17.06
C HIS A 297 4.09 13.00 17.58
N VAL A 298 4.68 14.15 17.27
CA VAL A 298 5.94 14.60 17.91
C VAL A 298 5.55 15.51 19.07
N GLY A 299 5.72 15.00 20.29
CA GLY A 299 5.43 15.73 21.51
C GLY A 299 6.61 16.52 22.04
N PRO A 300 6.49 17.08 23.26
CA PRO A 300 7.57 17.76 23.96
C PRO A 300 8.84 16.90 24.03
N ASN A 301 10.00 17.55 24.06
CA ASN A 301 11.33 16.91 24.10
C ASN A 301 11.65 16.00 22.90
N ASN A 302 10.99 16.27 21.76
CA ASN A 302 11.15 15.54 20.50
C ASN A 302 10.80 14.03 20.64
N VAL A 303 9.85 13.71 21.53
CA VAL A 303 9.34 12.36 21.72
C VAL A 303 8.31 12.06 20.65
N THR A 304 8.59 11.07 19.79
CA THR A 304 7.68 10.68 18.71
C THR A 304 6.84 9.49 19.15
N LYS A 305 5.52 9.57 18.98
CA LYS A 305 4.57 8.49 19.24
C LYS A 305 3.87 8.10 17.95
N LEU A 306 3.90 6.81 17.62
CA LEU A 306 3.22 6.21 16.48
C LEU A 306 2.28 5.12 17.01
N ARG A 307 0.97 5.33 16.89
CA ARG A 307 -0.03 4.29 17.23
C ARG A 307 -0.27 3.40 16.02
N LEU A 308 -0.03 2.10 16.12
CA LEU A 308 -0.08 1.15 15.01
C LEU A 308 -1.00 -0.03 15.36
N GLY A 309 -1.53 -0.68 14.32
CA GLY A 309 -2.29 -1.92 14.42
C GLY A 309 -1.66 -3.01 13.56
N VAL A 310 -1.50 -4.21 14.11
CA VAL A 310 -1.04 -5.39 13.36
C VAL A 310 -2.00 -6.54 13.60
N ALA A 311 -2.80 -6.89 12.59
CA ALA A 311 -3.55 -8.13 12.54
C ALA A 311 -2.77 -9.13 11.68
N ALA A 312 -2.30 -10.24 12.26
CA ALA A 312 -1.62 -11.32 11.54
C ALA A 312 -1.69 -12.66 12.28
N LYS A 313 -1.69 -13.76 11.52
CA LYS A 313 -1.76 -15.11 12.09
C LYS A 313 -0.47 -15.50 12.82
N ASN A 314 0.68 -15.22 12.21
CA ASN A 314 1.98 -15.74 12.64
C ASN A 314 3.01 -14.61 12.77
N ASP A 315 3.27 -13.89 11.68
CA ASP A 315 4.37 -12.93 11.60
C ASP A 315 3.86 -11.57 11.15
N GLY A 316 4.30 -10.52 11.85
CA GLY A 316 3.95 -9.14 11.56
C GLY A 316 5.14 -8.25 11.79
N HIS A 317 5.61 -7.58 10.74
CA HIS A 317 6.79 -6.75 10.78
C HIS A 317 6.44 -5.30 10.48
N VAL A 318 6.93 -4.42 11.32
CA VAL A 318 7.08 -3.00 11.02
C VAL A 318 8.56 -2.75 10.77
N ARG A 319 8.86 -2.05 9.66
CA ARG A 319 10.20 -1.59 9.30
C ARG A 319 10.25 -0.08 9.32
N LEU A 320 11.29 0.49 9.92
CA LEU A 320 11.58 1.92 9.88
C LEU A 320 12.84 2.16 9.06
N ALA A 321 12.86 3.23 8.27
CA ALA A 321 13.99 3.59 7.41
C ALA A 321 14.17 5.11 7.30
N PRO A 322 15.41 5.58 7.02
CA PRO A 322 15.68 7.00 6.75
C PRO A 322 15.28 7.44 5.33
N VAL A 323 15.05 6.50 4.42
CA VAL A 323 14.78 6.73 2.99
C VAL A 323 13.61 5.90 2.47
N LYS A 324 12.94 6.37 1.42
CA LYS A 324 11.77 5.73 0.78
C LYS A 324 12.07 4.40 0.10
N TYR A 325 13.29 4.22 -0.41
CA TYR A 325 13.70 3.02 -1.14
C TYR A 325 15.01 2.45 -0.56
N PRO A 326 14.96 1.74 0.57
CA PRO A 326 16.16 1.27 1.26
C PRO A 326 16.87 0.09 0.58
N TYR A 327 16.47 -0.27 -0.65
CA TYR A 327 16.96 -1.41 -1.41
C TYR A 327 17.34 -1.06 -2.87
N ASP A 328 17.41 0.22 -3.24
CA ASP A 328 17.87 0.56 -4.58
C ASP A 328 19.40 0.43 -4.69
N SER A 329 19.83 -0.56 -5.45
CA SER A 329 21.23 -0.90 -5.68
C SER A 329 21.81 -0.26 -6.94
N THR A 330 21.17 0.74 -7.55
CA THR A 330 21.73 1.42 -8.74
C THR A 330 22.83 2.42 -8.37
N ALA A 331 23.92 1.90 -7.81
CA ALA A 331 25.25 2.47 -7.96
C ALA A 331 26.09 1.44 -8.72
N ARG A 332 26.23 1.61 -10.05
CA ARG A 332 27.34 0.95 -10.77
C ARG A 332 28.63 1.46 -10.13
N LYS A 333 29.36 0.59 -9.40
CA LYS A 333 30.78 0.84 -9.13
C LYS A 333 31.51 0.84 -10.47
N ARG A 334 31.80 2.02 -11.01
CA ARG A 334 32.90 2.23 -11.94
C ARG A 334 33.85 3.23 -11.28
N VAL A 335 34.79 2.71 -10.50
CA VAL A 335 36.01 3.46 -10.17
C VAL A 335 37.10 2.79 -10.98
N LEU A 336 37.43 3.41 -12.11
CA LEU A 336 38.69 3.20 -12.78
C LEU A 336 39.72 4.06 -12.05
N SER A 337 40.72 3.42 -11.48
CA SER A 337 42.06 4.01 -11.41
C SER A 337 43.06 2.87 -11.61
N LYS A 338 43.65 2.86 -12.79
CA LYS A 338 44.89 2.15 -13.10
C LYS A 338 46.02 2.78 -12.27
N ILE A 339 47.02 1.97 -11.91
CA ILE A 339 48.40 2.47 -11.84
C ILE A 339 48.85 2.74 -13.28
#